data_AF-X1JD63-F1
#
_entry.id   AF-X1JD63-F1
#
_cell.length_a   1.000
_cell.length_b   1.000
_cell.length_c   1.000
_cell.angle_alpha   90.00
_cell.angle_beta   90.00
_cell.angle_gamma   90.00
#
_symmetry.space_group_name_H-M   'P 1'
#
loop_
_entity.id
_entity.type
_entity.pdbx_description
1 polymer ?
#
loop_
_entity_poly.entity_id
_entity_poly.type
_entity_poly.pdbx_seq_one_letter_code
_entity_poly.pdbx_strand_id
1 'polypeptide(L)' 'MGSEKMRIKTSITLEKELLEWMDEKIKIGVYASRSHAIRFALMQLMKVNKTKG' A
#
# COMPACT_ATOMS: atom_id res chain seq x y z
N MET A 1 7.30 -19.08 18.67
CA MET A 1 8.15 -18.30 17.74
C MET A 1 7.33 -17.12 17.26
N GLY A 2 7.64 -15.91 17.75
CA GLY A 2 6.92 -14.71 17.31
C GLY A 2 7.17 -14.49 15.83
N SER A 3 6.11 -14.42 15.02
CA SER A 3 6.22 -14.07 13.61
C SER A 3 6.60 -12.60 13.51
N GLU A 4 7.90 -12.29 13.59
CA GLU A 4 8.40 -10.95 13.35
C GLU A 4 8.05 -10.58 11.90
N LYS A 5 7.23 -9.53 11.73
CA LYS A 5 6.84 -9.05 10.40
C LYS A 5 8.04 -8.33 9.79
N MET A 6 8.92 -9.08 9.16
CA MET A 6 10.02 -8.51 8.37
C MET A 6 9.45 -7.61 7.27
N ARG A 7 9.82 -6.32 7.31
CA ARG A 7 9.51 -5.36 6.24
C ARG A 7 10.62 -5.42 5.21
N ILE A 8 10.30 -5.88 4.00
CA ILE A 8 11.23 -5.90 2.88
C ILE A 8 11.06 -4.61 2.07
N LYS A 9 12.17 -3.94 1.76
CA LYS A 9 12.16 -2.82 0.81
C LYS A 9 12.20 -3.37 -0.60
N THR A 10 11.34 -2.85 -1.46
CA THR A 10 11.23 -3.27 -2.85
C THR A 10 11.11 -2.05 -3.74
N SER A 11 11.79 -2.07 -4.89
CA SER A 11 11.59 -1.09 -5.95
C SER A 11 10.55 -1.63 -6.92
N ILE A 12 9.61 -0.78 -7.33
CA ILE A 12 8.53 -1.14 -8.26
C ILE A 12 8.44 -0.08 -9.34
N THR A 13 8.05 -0.50 -10.54
CA THR A 13 7.72 0.40 -11.65
C THR A 13 6.21 0.61 -11.64
N LEU A 14 5.79 1.87 -11.63
CA LEU A 14 4.38 2.27 -11.67
C LEU A 14 4.20 3.41 -12.67
N GLU A 15 2.98 3.52 -13.20
CA GLU A 15 2.61 4.66 -14.03
C GLU A 15 2.68 5.96 -13.22
N LYS A 16 3.07 7.05 -13.89
CA LYS A 16 3.26 8.36 -13.27
C LYS A 16 1.97 8.85 -12.61
N GLU A 17 0.83 8.66 -13.27
CA GLU A 17 -0.48 9.10 -12.79
C GLU A 17 -0.84 8.46 -11.43
N LEU A 18 -0.47 7.19 -11.21
CA LEU A 18 -0.68 6.50 -9.94
C LEU A 18 0.19 7.09 -8.82
N LEU A 19 1.44 7.45 -9.14
CA LEU A 19 2.34 8.12 -8.20
C LEU A 19 1.82 9.50 -7.82
N GLU A 20 1.34 10.28 -8.79
CA GLU A 20 0.78 11.61 -8.57
C GLU A 20 -0.48 11.53 -7.70
N TRP A 21 -1.39 10.60 -8.00
CA TRP A 21 -2.57 10.36 -7.17
C TRP A 21 -2.20 9.98 -5.73
N MET A 22 -1.20 9.11 -5.55
CA MET A 22 -0.72 8.74 -4.21
C MET A 22 -0.16 9.95 -3.45
N ASP A 23 0.61 10.81 -4.12
CA ASP A 23 1.18 12.02 -3.52
C ASP A 23 0.11 13.02 -3.11
N GLU A 24 -0.94 13.19 -3.92
CA GLU A 24 -2.09 14.01 -3.54
C GLU A 24 -2.77 13.49 -2.28
N LYS A 25 -2.99 12.17 -2.19
CA LYS A 25 -3.57 11.53 -1.00
C LYS A 25 -2.69 11.69 0.24
N ILE A 26 -1.37 11.76 0.08
CA ILE A 26 -0.45 12.06 1.18
C ILE A 26 -0.58 13.53 1.61
N LYS A 27 -0.63 14.47 0.65
CA LYS A 27 -0.77 15.90 0.94
C LYS A 27 -2.04 16.22 1.74
N ILE A 28 -3.15 15.56 1.41
CA ILE A 28 -4.42 15.76 2.14
C ILE A 28 -4.52 14.92 3.43
N GLY A 29 -3.44 14.23 3.83
CA GLY A 29 -3.37 13.50 5.09
C GLY A 29 -4.08 12.14 5.11
N VAL A 30 -4.50 11.61 3.96
CA VAL A 30 -5.12 10.27 3.88
C VAL A 30 -4.07 9.17 4.11
N TYR A 31 -2.86 9.34 3.57
CA TYR A 31 -1.76 8.41 3.77
C TYR A 31 -0.54 9.10 4.38
N ALA A 32 0.17 8.38 5.23
CA ALA A 32 1.42 8.87 5.83
C ALA A 32 2.60 8.86 4.85
N SER A 33 2.58 7.96 3.86
CA SER A 33 3.62 7.82 2.84
C SER A 33 3.15 6.93 1.70
N ARG A 34 3.91 6.90 0.59
CA ARG A 34 3.65 6.01 -0.55
C ARG A 34 3.64 4.54 -0.13
N SER A 35 4.56 4.13 0.74
CA SER A 35 4.58 2.76 1.30
C SER A 35 3.37 2.47 2.17
N HIS A 36 2.86 3.46 2.92
CA HIS A 36 1.63 3.29 3.70
C HIS A 36 0.42 3.08 2.76
N ALA A 37 0.30 3.88 1.70
CA ALA A 37 -0.76 3.77 0.71
C ALA A 37 -0.76 2.38 0.03
N ILE A 38 0.40 1.91 -0.46
CA ILE A 38 0.52 0.59 -1.09
C ILE A 38 0.17 -0.52 -0.11
N ARG A 39 0.68 -0.46 1.13
CA ARG A 39 0.36 -1.44 2.16
C ARG A 39 -1.14 -1.50 2.44
N PHE A 40 -1.80 -0.34 2.54
CA PHE A 40 -3.23 -0.25 2.76
C PHE A 40 -4.01 -0.88 1.59
N ALA A 41 -3.67 -0.52 0.35
CA ALA A 41 -4.30 -1.09 -0.84
C ALA A 41 -4.19 -2.63 -0.89
N LEU A 42 -2.99 -3.18 -0.65
CA LEU A 42 -2.77 -4.63 -0.60
C LEU A 42 -3.59 -5.31 0.50
N MET A 43 -3.67 -4.71 1.69
CA MET A 43 -4.48 -5.24 2.78
C MET A 43 -5.98 -5.27 2.43
N GLN A 44 -6.48 -4.24 1.75
CA GLN A 44 -7.87 -4.18 1.33
C GLN A 44 -8.17 -5.24 0.25
N LEU A 45 -7.27 -5.41 -0.73
CA LEU A 45 -7.39 -6.46 -1.74
C LEU A 45 -7.40 -7.87 -1.11
N MET A 46 -6.51 -8.13 -0.15
CA MET A 46 -6.49 -9.40 0.58
C MET A 46 -7.81 -9.68 1.31
N LYS A 47 -8.41 -8.68 1.96
CA LYS A 47 -9.71 -8.82 2.63
C LYS A 47 -10.81 -9.15 1.63
N VAL A 48 -10.87 -8.45 0.50
CA VAL A 48 -11.88 -8.68 -0.54
C VAL A 48 -11.77 -10.11 -1.09
N ASN A 49 -10.55 -10.56 -1.39
CA ASN A 49 -10.34 -11.90 -1.94
C ASN A 49 -10.62 -13.02 -0.92
N LYS A 50 -10.36 -12.80 0.37
CA LYS A 50 -10.66 -13.78 1.42
C LYS A 50 -12.17 -13.97 1.65
N THR A 51 -12.99 -13.00 1.26
CA THR A 51 -14.45 -13.04 1.45
C THR A 51 -15.18 -13.66 0.25
N LYS A 52 -14.47 -13.94 -0.85
CA LYS A 52 -15.01 -14.56 -2.07
C LYS A 52 -14.56 -16.02 -2.26
N GLY A 53 -13.94 -16.62 -1.24
CA GLY A 53 -13.52 -18.02 -1.22
C GLY A 53 -14.41 -18.85 -0.31
#